data_AF-A0A967X6M9-F1
#
_entry.id   AF-A0A967X6M9-F1
#
_cell.length_a   1.000
_cell.length_b   1.000
_cell.length_c   1.000
_cell.angle_alpha   90.00
_cell.angle_beta   90.00
_cell.angle_gamma   90.00
#
_symmetry.space_group_name_H-M   'P 1'
#
loop_
_entity.id
_entity.type
_entity.pdbx_description
1 polymer ?
#
loop_
_entity_poly.entity_id
_entity_poly.type
_entity_poly.pdbx_seq_one_letter_code
_entity_poly.pdbx_strand_id
1 'polypeptide(L)' 'GDASNYHAGSLKAALSGREQVLKLRASQIWSPGHASGMLVGGNLSVLTSLCGTRFAPTLRGRILFLEDVGEP' A
#
# COMPACT_ATOMS: atom_id res chain seq x y z
N GLY A 1 14.83 3.09 -18.74
CA GLY A 1 13.36 3.22 -18.83
C GLY A 1 12.95 4.19 -17.76
N ASP A 2 12.36 5.31 -18.15
CA ASP A 2 12.24 6.49 -17.30
C ASP A 2 11.28 6.28 -16.13
N ALA A 3 11.84 6.10 -14.92
CA ALA A 3 11.07 5.90 -13.68
C ALA A 3 10.15 7.10 -13.37
N SER A 4 10.55 8.31 -13.80
CA SER A 4 9.75 9.53 -13.61
C SER A 4 8.40 9.44 -14.33
N ASN A 5 8.38 8.83 -15.51
CA ASN A 5 7.16 8.62 -16.28
C ASN A 5 6.24 7.53 -15.68
N TYR A 6 6.79 6.56 -14.94
CA TYR A 6 6.00 5.52 -14.27
C TYR A 6 5.18 6.08 -13.09
N HIS A 7 5.79 6.91 -12.24
CA HIS A 7 5.13 7.46 -11.06
C HIS A 7 3.93 8.34 -11.44
N ALA A 8 4.13 9.32 -12.33
CA ALA A 8 3.05 10.20 -12.78
C ALA A 8 1.92 9.42 -13.51
N GLY A 9 2.29 8.41 -14.31
CA GLY A 9 1.34 7.54 -14.99
C GLY A 9 0.45 6.75 -14.02
N SER A 10 1.06 6.12 -13.01
CA SER A 10 0.35 5.33 -12.00
C SER A 10 -0.61 6.18 -11.15
N LEU A 11 -0.20 7.38 -10.76
CA LEU A 11 -1.03 8.30 -10.00
C LEU A 11 -2.24 8.78 -10.80
N LYS A 12 -2.01 9.22 -12.05
CA LYS A 12 -3.10 9.63 -12.95
C LYS A 12 -4.10 8.50 -13.15
N ALA A 13 -3.61 7.27 -13.32
CA ALA A 13 -4.45 6.10 -13.51
C ALA A 13 -5.31 5.84 -12.26
N ALA A 14 -4.71 5.84 -11.07
CA ALA A 14 -5.44 5.68 -9.80
C ALA A 14 -6.52 6.74 -9.57
N LEU A 15 -6.23 8.01 -9.90
CA LEU A 15 -7.17 9.12 -9.74
C LEU A 15 -8.29 9.13 -10.80
N SER A 16 -8.09 8.45 -11.93
CA SER A 16 -9.06 8.43 -13.04
C SER A 16 -10.22 7.44 -12.85
N GLY A 17 -10.30 6.75 -11.72
CA GLY A 17 -11.34 5.75 -11.43
C GLY A 17 -11.23 4.47 -12.26
N ARG A 18 -10.12 4.28 -12.99
CA ARG A 18 -9.84 3.05 -13.71
C ARG A 18 -9.30 2.00 -12.75
N GLU A 19 -9.74 0.76 -12.91
CA GLU A 19 -9.18 -0.38 -12.20
C GLU A 19 -7.66 -0.46 -12.44
N GLN A 20 -6.90 -0.63 -11.36
CA GLN A 20 -5.44 -0.68 -11.40
C GLN A 20 -4.95 -2.08 -11.04
N VAL A 21 -4.16 -2.66 -11.94
CA VAL A 21 -3.42 -3.89 -11.64
C VAL A 21 -2.01 -3.52 -11.22
N LEU A 22 -1.73 -3.61 -9.92
CA LEU A 22 -0.39 -3.40 -9.37
C LEU A 22 0.48 -4.62 -9.64
N LYS A 23 1.47 -4.48 -10.53
CA LYS A 23 2.51 -5.50 -10.73
C LYS A 23 3.65 -5.27 -9.75
N LEU A 24 3.74 -6.11 -8.72
CA LEU A 24 4.85 -6.10 -7.79
C LEU A 24 6.11 -6.62 -8.48
N ARG A 25 7.06 -5.71 -8.78
CA ARG A 25 8.38 -6.08 -9.31
C ARG A 25 9.30 -6.45 -8.14
N ALA A 26 10.10 -7.50 -8.31
CA ALA A 26 11.07 -7.96 -7.29
C ALA A 26 10.44 -8.23 -5.91
N SER A 27 9.30 -8.93 -5.87
CA SER A 27 8.66 -9.34 -4.61
C SER A 27 9.19 -10.69 -4.12
N GLN A 28 9.47 -10.77 -2.82
CA GLN A 28 9.68 -12.04 -2.14
C GLN A 28 8.34 -12.50 -1.55
N ILE A 29 7.96 -13.76 -1.80
CA ILE A 29 6.77 -14.36 -1.19
C ILE A 29 7.21 -15.02 0.11
N TRP A 30 6.77 -14.46 1.24
CA TRP A 30 7.04 -15.00 2.57
C TRP A 30 6.03 -16.06 2.99
N SER A 31 4.76 -15.87 2.60
CA SER A 31 3.68 -16.83 2.83
C SER A 31 2.75 -16.81 1.60
N PRO A 32 2.61 -17.94 0.88
CA PRO A 32 1.74 -18.02 -0.27
C PRO A 32 0.27 -18.08 0.15
N GLY A 33 -0.62 -17.50 -0.66
CA GLY A 33 -2.05 -17.54 -0.41
C GLY A 33 -2.85 -16.61 -1.31
N HIS A 34 -4.17 -16.60 -1.10
CA HIS A 34 -5.10 -15.69 -1.76
C HIS A 34 -5.90 -14.93 -0.71
N ALA A 35 -6.05 -13.62 -0.91
CA ALA A 35 -6.83 -12.75 -0.04
C ALA A 35 -7.50 -11.66 -0.87
N SER A 36 -8.64 -11.17 -0.38
CA SER A 36 -9.38 -10.06 -0.97
C SER A 36 -9.91 -9.18 0.15
N GLY A 37 -9.84 -7.86 -0.02
CA GLY A 37 -10.34 -6.90 0.95
C GLY A 37 -9.96 -5.48 0.54
N MET A 38 -10.47 -4.51 1.29
CA MET A 38 -10.07 -3.12 1.08
C MET A 38 -8.58 -2.95 1.34
N LEU A 39 -7.87 -2.30 0.41
CA LEU A 39 -6.48 -1.91 0.63
C LEU A 39 -6.43 -0.77 1.66
N VAL A 40 -5.64 -0.96 2.71
CA VAL A 40 -5.41 0.03 3.79
C VAL A 40 -3.94 0.08 4.15
N GLY A 41 -3.50 1.16 4.79
CA GLY A 41 -2.15 1.30 5.32
C GLY A 41 -1.45 2.55 4.78
N GLY A 42 -0.19 2.41 4.39
CA GLY A 42 0.69 3.51 4.00
C GLY A 42 1.95 3.51 4.85
N ASN A 43 2.38 4.70 5.29
CA ASN A 43 3.58 4.88 6.09
C ASN A 43 3.46 4.21 7.47
N LEU A 44 4.43 3.39 7.85
CA LEU A 44 4.44 2.65 9.10
C LEU A 44 4.52 3.60 10.30
N SER A 45 5.40 4.60 10.29
CA SER A 45 5.49 5.64 11.32
C SER A 45 4.19 6.43 11.53
N VAL A 46 3.44 6.73 10.46
CA VAL A 46 2.11 7.35 10.59
C VAL A 46 1.12 6.39 11.24
N LEU A 47 1.07 5.13 10.80
CA LEU A 47 0.15 4.13 11.36
C LEU A 47 0.41 3.89 12.85
N THR A 48 1.67 3.81 13.26
CA THR A 48 2.04 3.64 14.68
C THR A 48 1.64 4.85 15.52
N SER A 49 1.74 6.07 14.99
CA SER A 49 1.27 7.29 15.69
C SER A 49 -0.25 7.30 15.95
N LEU A 50 -1.03 6.57 15.16
CA LEU A 50 -2.49 6.49 15.30
C LEU A 50 -2.95 5.38 16.25
N CYS A 51 -2.06 4.45 16.63
CA CYS A 51 -2.39 3.34 17.51
C CYS A 51 -2.96 3.82 18.85
N GLY A 52 -4.09 3.24 19.26
CA GLY A 52 -4.80 3.61 20.49
C GLY A 52 -5.65 4.89 20.38
N THR A 53 -5.60 5.60 19.26
CA THR A 53 -6.48 6.76 19.01
C THR A 53 -7.79 6.33 18.35
N ARG A 54 -8.81 7.19 18.39
CA ARG A 54 -10.07 7.00 17.64
C ARG A 54 -9.90 7.00 16.11
N PHE A 55 -8.72 7.40 15.63
CA PHE A 55 -8.39 7.48 14.21
C PHE A 55 -7.64 6.23 13.71
N ALA A 56 -7.34 5.27 14.60
CA ALA A 56 -6.73 4.02 14.23
C ALA A 56 -7.59 3.30 13.16
N PRO A 57 -7.00 2.89 12.02
CA PRO A 57 -7.76 2.21 10.98
C PRO A 57 -8.24 0.84 11.46
N THR A 58 -9.44 0.44 11.05
CA THR A 58 -9.88 -0.95 11.21
C THR A 58 -9.08 -1.85 10.27
N LEU A 59 -8.44 -2.90 10.76
CA LEU A 59 -7.58 -3.77 9.94
C LEU A 59 -8.16 -5.16 9.63
N ARG A 60 -9.19 -5.62 10.36
CA ARG A 60 -9.79 -6.94 10.10
C ARG A 60 -10.44 -7.00 8.72
N GLY A 61 -10.16 -8.08 7.98
CA GLY A 61 -10.73 -8.32 6.64
C GLY A 61 -10.15 -7.42 5.54
N ARG A 62 -8.99 -6.80 5.78
CA ARG A 62 -8.37 -5.83 4.86
C ARG A 62 -7.01 -6.32 4.37
N ILE A 63 -6.56 -5.75 3.25
CA ILE A 63 -5.20 -5.95 2.75
C ILE A 63 -4.36 -4.78 3.28
N LEU A 64 -3.44 -5.07 4.20
CA LEU A 64 -2.55 -4.07 4.80
C LEU A 64 -1.29 -3.87 3.93
N PHE A 65 -1.06 -2.64 3.50
CA PHE A 65 0.17 -2.20 2.83
C PHE A 65 0.98 -1.32 3.78
N LEU A 66 2.28 -1.62 3.93
CA LEU A 66 3.19 -0.87 4.78
C LEU A 66 4.41 -0.43 3.97
N GLU A 67 4.84 0.80 4.18
CA GLU A 67 6.10 1.33 3.69
C GLU A 67 6.78 2.14 4.80
N ASP A 68 8.11 2.15 4.82
CA ASP A 68 8.86 3.17 5.54
C ASP A 68 10.21 3.41 4.84
N VAL A 69 10.87 4.52 5.17
CA VAL A 69 12.17 4.92 4.63
C VAL A 69 13.19 5.10 5.76
N GLY A 70 14.19 4.22 5.82
CA GLY A 70 15.35 4.43 6.69
C GLY A 70 15.07 4.39 8.20
N GLU A 71 14.20 3.48 8.67
CA GLU A 71 14.15 3.18 10.10
C GLU A 71 15.44 2.45 10.52
N PRO A 72 16.11 2.87 11.61
CA PRO A 72 17.30 2.20 12.14
C PRO A 72 17.02 0.82 12.72
#